data_AF-A0A140D7E6-F1
#
_entry.id   AF-A0A140D7E6-F1
#
_cell.length_a   1.000
_cell.length_b   1.000
_cell.length_c   1.000
_cell.angle_alpha   90.00
_cell.angle_beta   90.00
_cell.angle_gamma   90.00
#
_symmetry.space_group_name_H-M   'P 1'
#
loop_
_entity.id
_entity.type
_entity.pdbx_description
1 polymer ?
#
loop_
_entity_poly.entity_id
_entity_poly.type
_entity_poly.pdbx_seq_one_letter_code
_entity_poly.pdbx_strand_id
1 'polypeptide(L)' 'MGFEGRVVGMNSFGESAPADQLFKLFGFTVENIVEKAKAIV' A
#
# COMPACT_ATOMS: atom_id res chain seq x y z
N MET A 1 -1.51 -20.94 12.17
CA MET A 1 -1.71 -20.34 10.83
C MET A 1 -2.27 -18.94 11.03
N GLY A 2 -1.52 -17.89 10.72
CA GLY A 2 -1.97 -16.50 10.84
C GLY A 2 -2.42 -15.98 9.48
N PHE A 3 -3.72 -16.00 9.21
CA PHE A 3 -4.31 -15.58 7.94
C PHE A 3 -4.96 -14.18 7.98
N GLU A 4 -4.89 -13.47 9.12
CA GLU A 4 -5.55 -12.17 9.30
C GLU A 4 -4.65 -10.97 8.96
N GLY A 5 -3.46 -11.20 8.41
CA GLY A 5 -2.60 -10.12 7.94
C GLY A 5 -3.07 -9.61 6.58
N ARG A 6 -3.18 -8.28 6.41
CA ARG A 6 -3.27 -7.68 5.07
C ARG A 6 -1.88 -7.32 4.54
N VAL A 7 -1.66 -7.57 3.26
CA VAL A 7 -0.43 -7.17 2.55
C VAL A 7 -0.68 -5.85 1.84
N VAL A 8 0.21 -4.87 2.07
CA VAL A 8 0.27 -3.61 1.31
C VAL A 8 1.47 -3.71 0.38
N GLY A 9 1.20 -3.86 -0.91
CA GLY A 9 2.22 -3.99 -1.95
C GLY A 9 1.66 -3.56 -3.30
N MET A 10 2.51 -3.65 -4.33
CA MET A 10 2.15 -3.28 -5.70
C MET A 10 1.58 -4.50 -6.43
N ASN A 11 0.35 -4.39 -6.94
CA ASN A 11 -0.30 -5.45 -7.73
C ASN A 11 -0.17 -5.24 -9.25
N SER A 12 0.62 -4.24 -9.67
CA SER A 12 0.85 -3.90 -11.08
C SER A 12 2.32 -3.55 -11.32
N PHE A 13 2.74 -3.60 -12.59
CA PHE A 13 4.08 -3.18 -12.99
C PHE A 13 4.31 -1.70 -12.70
N GLY A 14 5.57 -1.35 -12.38
CA GLY A 14 5.98 0.04 -12.20
C GLY A 14 5.80 0.81 -13.51
N GLU A 15 5.19 2.00 -13.41
CA GLU A 15 5.11 2.94 -14.53
C GLU A 15 6.38 3.80 -14.57
N SER A 16 6.79 4.26 -15.76
CA SER A 16 7.94 5.14 -15.92
C SER A 16 7.58 6.56 -15.50
N ALA A 17 7.61 6.83 -14.19
CA ALA A 17 7.34 8.14 -13.60
C ALA A 17 8.26 8.40 -12.39
N PRO A 18 8.39 9.66 -11.94
CA PRO A 18 9.15 10.00 -10.74
C PRO A 18 8.64 9.21 -9.53
N ALA A 19 9.56 8.70 -8.72
CA ALA A 19 9.25 7.87 -7.55
C ALA A 19 8.21 8.51 -6.61
N ASP A 20 8.25 9.83 -6.41
CA ASP A 20 7.29 10.58 -5.58
C ASP A 20 5.83 10.45 -6.09
N GLN A 21 5.64 10.49 -7.41
CA GLN A 21 4.31 10.30 -8.02
C GLN A 21 3.87 8.84 -7.92
N LEU A 22 4.79 7.91 -8.12
CA LEU A 22 4.51 6.48 -7.97
C LEU A 22 4.13 6.13 -6.53
N PHE A 23 4.82 6.66 -5.52
CA PHE A 23 4.48 6.42 -4.10
C PHE A 23 3.05 6.88 -3.77
N LYS A 24 2.61 8.02 -4.30
CA LYS A 24 1.23 8.50 -4.16
C LYS A 24 0.23 7.61 -4.91
N LEU A 25 0.53 7.24 -6.15
CA LEU A 25 -0.31 6.37 -6.99
C LEU A 25 -0.48 4.96 -6.40
N PHE A 26 0.60 4.38 -5.90
CA PHE A 26 0.60 3.06 -5.26
C PHE A 26 0.08 3.09 -3.82
N GLY A 27 -0.33 4.26 -3.31
CA GLY A 27 -0.92 4.40 -1.99
C GLY A 27 0.07 4.06 -0.86
N PHE A 28 1.37 4.26 -1.07
CA PHE A 28 2.37 4.19 -0.01
C PHE A 28 2.36 5.49 0.81
N THR A 29 1.17 5.90 1.25
CA THR A 29 0.99 7.02 2.16
C THR A 29 0.71 6.49 3.55
N VAL A 30 1.09 7.28 4.55
CA VAL A 30 0.88 6.93 5.96
C VAL A 30 -0.60 6.73 6.25
N GLU A 31 -1.49 7.53 5.64
CA GLU A 31 -2.94 7.39 5.84
C GLU A 31 -3.46 6.03 5.37
N ASN A 32 -3.09 5.58 4.16
CA ASN A 32 -3.55 4.32 3.61
C ASN A 32 -3.02 3.11 4.41
N ILE A 33 -1.80 3.20 4.94
CA ILE A 33 -1.24 2.17 5.84
C ILE A 33 -2.03 2.13 7.15
N VAL A 34 -2.32 3.28 7.76
CA VAL A 34 -3.06 3.38 9.01
C VAL A 34 -4.51 2.91 8.85
N GLU A 35 -5.19 3.26 7.76
CA GLU A 35 -6.53 2.74 7.44
C GLU A 35 -6.53 1.21 7.32
N LYS A 36 -5.60 0.65 6.55
CA LYS A 36 -5.53 -0.80 6.35
C LYS A 36 -5.16 -1.55 7.63
N ALA A 37 -4.32 -0.97 8.48
CA ALA A 37 -3.99 -1.53 9.79
C ALA A 37 -5.19 -1.49 10.74
N LYS A 38 -5.95 -0.38 10.77
CA LYS A 38 -7.17 -0.27 11.59
C LYS A 38 -8.28 -1.23 11.15
N ALA A 39 -8.36 -1.56 9.86
CA ALA A 39 -9.35 -2.49 9.33
C ALA A 39 -9.11 -3.98 9.69
N ILE A 40 -8.02 -4.29 10.39
CA ILE A 40 -7.68 -5.65 10.87
C ILE A 40 -8.03 -5.81 12.36
N VAL A 41 -8.27 -4.70 13.07
CA VAL A 41 -8.59 -4.66 14.50
C VAL A 41 -10.09 -4.75 14.73
#